data_AF-A0A369RPN2-F1
#
_entry.id   AF-A0A369RPN2-F1
#
_cell.length_a   1.000
_cell.length_b   1.000
_cell.length_c   1.000
_cell.angle_alpha   90.00
_cell.angle_beta   90.00
_cell.angle_gamma   90.00
#
_symmetry.space_group_name_H-M   'P 1'
#
loop_
_entity.id
_entity.type
_entity.pdbx_description
1 polymer ?
#
loop_
_entity_poly.entity_id
_entity_poly.type
_entity_poly.pdbx_seq_one_letter_code
_entity_poly.pdbx_strand_id
1 'polypeptide(L)'
;MADKLSAPLLLILSTVYLLQQVDCLADTPVERPFSLMLPIEHAFGKYVEKTFLDLTVLLILLTLDSSFLLFMHPSHVGDGEFTLRGTLAFKSFKSPDARMTDQVTLSSDQLQKLDVLSSGGGLYRIRIPMMISNSNNTFVSSFVKACSVYRLNSTDEIFIHTDGISKVLSIWMVTNPPYCDQNEFDQDRRFANEFKTTASIRIPQATPSPDTQDYIRMMEEQARSKTAEGKTEKKSFLAKYWMYIVPAFIFMMLMSQDNPQGGGRGEGGSGGGGGGSQ
;
A
#
# COMPACT_ATOMS: atom_id res chain seq x y z
N MET A 1 13.05 22.57 -13.26
CA MET A 1 11.95 21.60 -13.37
C MET A 1 12.25 20.66 -14.53
N ALA A 2 13.04 19.61 -14.28
CA ALA A 2 13.20 18.44 -15.15
C ALA A 2 14.08 17.43 -14.39
N ASP A 3 13.53 16.82 -13.34
CA ASP A 3 14.19 15.72 -12.64
C ASP A 3 13.35 14.45 -12.81
N LYS A 4 14.07 13.35 -13.07
CA LYS A 4 13.64 11.95 -13.23
C LYS A 4 13.26 11.50 -14.65
N LEU A 5 14.27 11.39 -15.52
CA LEU A 5 14.26 10.29 -16.50
C LEU A 5 14.82 9.03 -15.83
N SER A 6 14.03 7.95 -15.89
CA SER A 6 14.37 6.62 -15.38
C SER A 6 15.63 6.06 -16.06
N ALA A 7 16.53 5.42 -15.31
CA ALA A 7 17.77 4.80 -15.81
C ALA A 7 17.66 4.01 -17.14
N PRO A 8 16.59 3.24 -17.42
CA PRO A 8 16.39 2.61 -18.73
C PRO A 8 16.28 3.60 -19.90
N LEU A 9 15.70 4.78 -19.69
CA LEU A 9 15.53 5.80 -20.72
C LEU A 9 16.87 6.48 -21.07
N LEU A 10 17.78 6.63 -20.11
CA LEU A 10 19.14 7.11 -20.35
C LEU A 10 19.98 6.11 -21.16
N LEU A 11 19.77 4.80 -20.95
CA LEU A 11 20.43 3.76 -21.75
C LEU A 11 19.89 3.68 -23.18
N ILE A 12 18.58 3.91 -23.37
CA ILE A 12 17.98 4.01 -24.71
C ILE A 12 18.49 5.26 -25.43
N LEU A 13 18.55 6.41 -24.75
CA LEU A 13 19.09 7.64 -25.35
C LEU A 13 20.60 7.52 -25.67
N SER A 14 21.38 6.83 -24.83
CA SER A 14 22.80 6.54 -25.08
C SER A 14 23.00 5.59 -26.27
N THR A 15 22.10 4.64 -26.49
CA THR A 15 22.20 3.67 -27.60
C THR A 15 21.70 4.28 -28.92
N VAL A 16 20.67 5.12 -28.89
CA VAL A 16 20.24 5.91 -30.06
C VAL A 16 21.33 6.93 -30.46
N TYR A 17 21.98 7.58 -29.50
CA TYR A 17 23.10 8.50 -29.77
C TYR A 17 24.31 7.79 -30.40
N LEU A 18 24.61 6.56 -29.94
CA LEU A 18 25.67 5.74 -30.54
C LEU A 18 25.30 5.25 -31.94
N LEU A 19 24.04 4.88 -32.20
CA LEU A 19 23.57 4.50 -33.54
C LEU A 19 23.61 5.70 -34.51
N GLN A 20 23.24 6.89 -34.07
CA GLN A 20 23.30 8.12 -34.87
C GLN A 20 24.75 8.47 -35.29
N GLN A 21 25.75 8.16 -34.45
CA GLN A 21 27.16 8.35 -34.79
C GLN A 21 27.69 7.31 -35.80
N VAL A 22 27.08 6.12 -35.84
CA VAL A 22 27.44 5.07 -36.82
C VAL A 22 26.94 5.42 -38.22
N ASP A 23 25.74 6.00 -38.35
CA ASP A 23 25.22 6.44 -39.66
C ASP A 23 26.00 7.63 -40.25
N CYS A 24 26.60 8.48 -39.42
CA CYS A 24 27.43 9.60 -39.88
C CYS A 24 28.79 9.19 -40.48
N LEU A 25 29.27 7.97 -40.24
CA LEU A 25 30.54 7.49 -40.79
C LEU A 25 30.39 6.78 -42.15
N ALA A 26 29.15 6.52 -42.59
CA ALA A 26 28.87 5.80 -43.83
C ALA A 26 28.84 6.67 -45.10
N ASP A 27 28.92 8.01 -44.97
CA ASP A 27 28.71 8.91 -46.11
C ASP A 27 29.87 9.91 -46.32
N THR A 28 31.06 9.38 -46.68
CA THR A 28 32.07 10.17 -47.39
C THR A 28 32.66 9.37 -48.56
N PRO A 29 32.53 9.82 -49.82
CA PRO A 29 33.14 9.15 -50.96
C PRO A 29 34.46 9.82 -51.30
N VAL A 30 35.61 9.29 -50.84
CA VAL A 30 36.91 9.63 -51.43
C VAL A 30 37.83 8.40 -51.41
N GLU A 31 38.21 7.97 -52.62
CA GLU A 31 39.21 6.95 -52.92
C GLU A 31 40.51 7.14 -52.12
N ARG A 32 41.01 6.09 -51.44
CA ARG A 32 42.44 5.74 -51.26
C ARG A 32 42.64 4.48 -50.37
N PRO A 33 43.84 3.86 -50.39
CA PRO A 33 43.99 2.45 -50.75
C PRO A 33 43.89 1.45 -49.60
N PHE A 34 43.48 0.25 -49.99
CA PHE A 34 43.59 -1.04 -49.31
C PHE A 34 44.91 -1.21 -48.52
N SER A 35 44.86 -1.20 -47.19
CA SER A 35 45.71 -2.04 -46.32
C SER A 35 45.53 -1.88 -44.80
N LEU A 36 44.47 -1.23 -44.30
CA LEU A 36 44.21 -1.14 -42.84
C LEU A 36 42.76 -1.44 -42.45
N MET A 37 42.06 -2.30 -43.20
CA MET A 37 40.64 -2.62 -43.00
C MET A 37 40.41 -4.11 -42.73
N LEU A 38 41.16 -4.71 -41.81
CA LEU A 38 40.94 -6.12 -41.42
C LEU A 38 40.84 -6.43 -39.92
N PRO A 39 41.26 -5.58 -38.95
CA PRO A 39 41.02 -5.89 -37.53
C PRO A 39 39.76 -5.24 -36.94
N ILE A 40 39.20 -4.19 -37.56
CA ILE A 40 38.10 -3.40 -36.96
C ILE A 40 36.72 -4.03 -37.23
N GLU A 41 36.47 -4.53 -38.45
CA GLU A 41 35.22 -5.24 -38.81
C GLU A 41 34.98 -6.48 -37.94
N HIS A 42 36.03 -7.27 -37.68
CA HIS A 42 35.94 -8.47 -36.84
C HIS A 42 35.67 -8.16 -35.36
N ALA A 43 36.15 -7.01 -34.85
CA ALA A 43 35.92 -6.59 -33.48
C ALA A 43 34.50 -6.03 -33.29
N PHE A 44 33.99 -5.31 -34.30
CA PHE A 44 32.63 -4.75 -34.27
C PHE A 44 31.56 -5.84 -34.33
N GLY A 45 31.70 -6.83 -35.22
CA GLY A 45 30.78 -7.98 -35.29
C GLY A 45 30.71 -8.77 -33.99
N LYS A 46 31.85 -9.03 -33.35
CA LYS A 46 31.91 -9.72 -32.05
C LYS A 46 31.29 -8.92 -30.90
N TYR A 47 31.41 -7.59 -30.93
CA TYR A 47 30.83 -6.75 -29.89
C TYR A 47 29.31 -6.71 -29.99
N VAL A 48 28.78 -6.56 -31.22
CA VAL A 48 27.33 -6.59 -31.50
C VAL A 48 26.74 -7.95 -31.15
N GLU A 49 27.37 -9.06 -31.56
CA GLU A 49 26.94 -10.42 -31.25
C GLU A 49 26.93 -10.69 -29.74
N LYS A 50 27.96 -10.24 -29.02
CA LYS A 50 28.03 -10.38 -27.55
C LYS A 50 26.98 -9.55 -26.84
N THR A 51 26.73 -8.31 -27.25
CA THR A 51 25.64 -7.49 -26.68
C THR A 51 24.26 -8.05 -26.99
N PHE A 52 24.06 -8.67 -28.16
CA PHE A 52 22.82 -9.34 -28.53
C PHE A 52 22.61 -10.62 -27.69
N LEU A 53 23.66 -11.40 -27.47
CA LEU A 53 23.65 -12.57 -26.58
C LEU A 53 23.38 -12.18 -25.12
N ASP A 54 24.01 -11.12 -24.60
CA ASP A 54 23.75 -10.66 -23.22
C ASP A 54 22.31 -10.13 -23.06
N LEU A 55 21.79 -9.39 -24.05
CA LEU A 55 20.43 -8.86 -24.01
C LEU A 55 19.38 -9.97 -24.11
N THR A 56 19.63 -11.01 -24.92
CA THR A 56 18.74 -12.18 -25.02
C THR A 56 18.78 -13.02 -23.74
N VAL A 57 19.95 -13.23 -23.13
CA VAL A 57 20.07 -13.91 -21.82
C VAL A 57 19.35 -13.13 -20.73
N LEU A 58 19.48 -11.80 -20.70
CA LEU A 58 18.75 -10.94 -19.77
C LEU A 58 17.23 -11.00 -20.01
N LEU A 59 16.79 -11.03 -21.26
CA LEU A 59 15.37 -11.18 -21.61
C LEU A 59 14.83 -12.55 -21.16
N ILE A 60 15.59 -13.63 -21.36
CA ILE A 60 15.22 -14.99 -20.95
C ILE A 60 15.13 -15.09 -19.42
N LEU A 61 16.07 -14.49 -18.68
CA LEU A 61 16.03 -14.46 -17.21
C LEU A 61 14.82 -13.67 -16.67
N LEU A 62 14.33 -12.67 -17.41
CA LEU A 62 13.11 -11.92 -17.08
C LEU A 62 11.81 -12.69 -17.39
N THR A 63 11.89 -13.83 -18.08
CA THR A 63 10.75 -14.69 -18.45
C THR A 63 10.66 -15.98 -17.63
N LEU A 64 11.48 -16.16 -16.61
CA LEU A 64 11.34 -17.27 -15.66
C LEU A 64 10.07 -17.07 -14.83
N ASP A 65 8.95 -17.57 -15.36
CA ASP A 65 7.69 -17.65 -14.61
C ASP A 65 7.89 -18.60 -13.43
N SER A 66 7.66 -18.08 -12.22
CA SER A 66 7.63 -18.88 -11.01
C SER A 66 6.33 -19.69 -11.01
N SER A 67 6.46 -21.01 -11.05
CA SER A 67 5.33 -21.95 -11.10
C SER A 67 5.22 -22.78 -9.82
N PHE A 68 3.99 -23.09 -9.41
CA PHE A 68 3.67 -23.85 -8.19
C PHE A 68 2.62 -24.91 -8.45
N LEU A 69 2.72 -26.05 -7.79
CA LEU A 69 1.69 -27.08 -7.86
C LEU A 69 0.58 -26.83 -6.84
N LEU A 70 -0.64 -26.71 -7.33
CA LEU A 70 -1.86 -26.67 -6.52
C LEU A 70 -2.39 -28.08 -6.34
N PHE A 71 -2.44 -28.53 -5.09
CA PHE A 71 -3.04 -29.81 -4.74
C PHE A 71 -4.44 -29.61 -4.16
N MET A 72 -5.35 -30.53 -4.48
CA MET A 72 -6.71 -30.57 -3.98
C MET A 72 -6.99 -31.87 -3.24
N HIS A 73 -8.00 -31.86 -2.38
CA HIS A 73 -8.52 -33.08 -1.77
C HIS A 73 -10.02 -32.93 -1.45
N PRO A 74 -10.88 -33.87 -1.90
CA PRO A 74 -12.27 -33.93 -1.47
C PRO A 74 -12.36 -34.54 -0.06
N SER A 75 -12.78 -33.79 0.97
CA SER A 75 -12.81 -34.26 2.37
C SER A 75 -14.17 -34.10 3.06
N HIS A 76 -14.71 -35.18 3.63
CA HIS A 76 -15.84 -35.12 4.58
C HIS A 76 -15.38 -34.91 6.04
N VAL A 77 -14.07 -34.67 6.22
CA VAL A 77 -13.25 -34.66 7.44
C VAL A 77 -12.45 -35.96 7.63
N GLY A 78 -11.15 -35.89 7.31
CA GLY A 78 -10.10 -36.93 7.45
C GLY A 78 -8.87 -36.62 6.56
N ASP A 79 -7.69 -37.12 6.93
CA ASP A 79 -6.37 -36.91 6.29
C ASP A 79 -6.20 -37.72 4.99
N GLY A 80 -7.12 -37.53 4.04
CA GLY A 80 -6.99 -38.19 2.75
C GLY A 80 -5.90 -37.56 1.87
N GLU A 81 -5.52 -38.32 0.84
CA GLU A 81 -4.41 -37.95 -0.04
C GLU A 81 -4.80 -36.80 -0.98
N PHE A 82 -3.94 -35.79 -1.05
CA PHE A 82 -4.15 -34.68 -1.97
C PHE A 82 -3.64 -35.03 -3.36
N THR A 83 -4.47 -34.77 -4.37
CA THR A 83 -4.18 -34.96 -5.78
C THR A 83 -3.86 -33.64 -6.45
N LEU A 84 -3.05 -33.66 -7.51
CA LEU A 84 -2.74 -32.45 -8.27
C LEU A 84 -4.01 -31.90 -8.94
N ARG A 85 -4.26 -30.59 -8.80
CA ARG A 85 -5.33 -29.85 -9.49
C ARG A 85 -4.84 -29.10 -10.71
N GLY A 86 -3.65 -28.51 -10.62
CA GLY A 86 -3.09 -27.68 -11.66
C GLY A 86 -1.87 -26.94 -11.16
N THR A 87 -1.29 -26.12 -12.02
CA THR A 87 -0.08 -25.36 -11.76
C THR A 87 -0.41 -23.87 -11.75
N LEU A 88 -0.02 -23.15 -10.71
CA LEU A 88 -0.13 -21.71 -10.62
C LEU A 88 1.14 -21.07 -11.18
N ALA A 89 1.03 -20.39 -12.31
CA ALA A 89 2.12 -19.66 -12.95
C ALA A 89 1.99 -18.16 -12.70
N PHE A 90 3.09 -17.52 -12.28
CA PHE A 90 3.16 -16.08 -12.12
C PHE A 90 4.57 -15.55 -12.37
N LYS A 91 4.67 -14.29 -12.78
CA LYS A 91 5.96 -13.67 -13.10
C LYS A 91 6.76 -13.27 -11.86
N SER A 92 6.09 -12.75 -10.84
CA SER A 92 6.73 -12.30 -9.60
C SER A 92 5.79 -12.37 -8.40
N PHE A 93 6.33 -12.61 -7.20
CA PHE A 93 5.59 -12.43 -5.94
C PHE A 93 5.10 -11.01 -5.71
N LYS A 94 5.68 -10.04 -6.44
CA LYS A 94 5.29 -8.63 -6.38
C LYS A 94 4.15 -8.27 -7.33
N SER A 95 3.89 -9.09 -8.35
CA SER A 95 2.83 -8.86 -9.32
C SER A 95 1.53 -9.52 -8.84
N PRO A 96 0.37 -8.87 -8.98
CA PRO A 96 -0.91 -9.47 -8.61
C PRO A 96 -1.35 -10.57 -9.59
N ASP A 97 -0.78 -10.59 -10.79
CA ASP A 97 -1.17 -11.49 -11.87
C ASP A 97 -0.65 -12.91 -11.62
N ALA A 98 -1.58 -13.84 -11.43
CA ALA A 98 -1.33 -15.27 -11.43
C ALA A 98 -2.31 -15.96 -12.37
N ARG A 99 -1.89 -17.06 -12.99
CA ARG A 99 -2.71 -17.83 -13.91
C ARG A 99 -2.64 -19.30 -13.56
N MET A 100 -3.78 -19.97 -13.65
CA MET A 100 -3.82 -21.42 -13.59
C MET A 100 -3.43 -21.99 -14.95
N THR A 101 -2.38 -22.78 -14.99
CA THR A 101 -1.95 -23.59 -16.12
C THR A 101 -2.12 -25.08 -15.78
N ASP A 102 -2.14 -25.93 -16.79
CA ASP A 102 -2.12 -27.40 -16.63
C ASP A 102 -3.20 -27.92 -15.69
N GLN A 103 -4.38 -27.32 -15.75
CA GLN A 103 -5.47 -27.70 -14.87
C GLN A 103 -5.99 -29.09 -15.26
N VAL A 104 -5.93 -30.01 -14.31
CA VAL A 104 -6.28 -31.42 -14.51
C VAL A 104 -7.79 -31.59 -14.44
N THR A 105 -8.35 -32.31 -15.42
CA THR A 105 -9.76 -32.73 -15.42
C THR A 105 -9.96 -33.87 -14.42
N LEU A 106 -11.11 -33.91 -13.74
CA LEU A 106 -11.34 -34.96 -12.75
C LEU A 106 -11.58 -36.32 -13.43
N SER A 107 -11.15 -37.39 -12.78
CA SER A 107 -11.57 -38.73 -13.20
C SER A 107 -13.02 -39.01 -12.79
N SER A 108 -13.67 -40.00 -13.43
CA SER A 108 -15.02 -40.43 -13.05
C SER A 108 -15.13 -40.78 -11.56
N ASP A 109 -14.09 -41.42 -10.99
CA ASP A 109 -14.06 -41.79 -9.58
C ASP A 109 -13.95 -40.56 -8.66
N GLN A 110 -13.14 -39.56 -9.07
CA GLN A 110 -13.01 -38.30 -8.33
C GLN A 110 -14.30 -37.48 -8.38
N LEU A 111 -14.97 -37.47 -9.54
CA LEU A 111 -16.28 -36.84 -9.69
C LEU A 111 -17.32 -37.47 -8.76
N GLN A 112 -17.38 -38.81 -8.70
CA GLN A 112 -18.31 -39.50 -7.81
C GLN A 112 -18.02 -39.19 -6.33
N LYS A 113 -16.74 -39.16 -5.93
CA LYS A 113 -16.36 -38.78 -4.56
C LYS A 113 -16.78 -37.34 -4.25
N LEU A 114 -16.61 -36.42 -5.18
CA LEU A 114 -16.99 -35.02 -5.01
C LEU A 114 -18.52 -34.83 -4.97
N ASP A 115 -19.26 -35.63 -5.74
CA ASP A 115 -20.72 -35.68 -5.76
C ASP A 115 -21.31 -36.16 -4.42
N VAL A 116 -20.79 -37.27 -3.89
CA VAL A 116 -21.17 -37.79 -2.57
C VAL A 116 -20.83 -36.76 -1.49
N LEU A 117 -19.66 -36.12 -1.60
CA LEU A 117 -19.19 -35.14 -0.64
C LEU A 117 -20.04 -33.87 -0.60
N SER A 118 -20.42 -33.37 -1.77
CA SER A 118 -21.25 -32.17 -1.91
C SER A 118 -22.64 -32.40 -1.32
N SER A 119 -23.23 -33.57 -1.58
CA SER A 119 -24.51 -33.99 -0.99
C SER A 119 -24.42 -34.14 0.53
N GLY A 120 -23.29 -34.63 1.05
CA GLY A 120 -23.03 -34.82 2.48
C GLY A 120 -22.63 -33.55 3.24
N GLY A 121 -22.66 -32.36 2.61
CA GLY A 121 -22.30 -31.09 3.23
C GLY A 121 -20.81 -30.93 3.57
N GLY A 122 -19.96 -31.73 2.94
CA GLY A 122 -18.52 -31.79 3.20
C GLY A 122 -17.71 -30.60 2.67
N LEU A 123 -16.40 -30.66 2.83
CA LEU A 123 -15.48 -29.56 2.52
C LEU A 123 -14.51 -29.96 1.41
N TYR A 124 -14.39 -29.09 0.41
CA TYR A 124 -13.36 -29.19 -0.60
C TYR A 124 -12.13 -28.41 -0.15
N ARG A 125 -10.98 -29.07 -0.09
CA ARG A 125 -9.73 -28.49 0.45
C ARG A 125 -8.71 -28.33 -0.67
N ILE A 126 -7.95 -27.25 -0.60
CA ILE A 126 -6.80 -27.00 -1.46
C ILE A 126 -5.57 -26.73 -0.62
N ARG A 127 -4.38 -27.06 -1.13
CA ARG A 127 -3.11 -26.74 -0.49
C ARG A 127 -2.02 -26.42 -1.51
N ILE A 128 -1.09 -25.57 -1.10
CA ILE A 128 0.12 -25.22 -1.86
C ILE A 128 1.35 -25.27 -0.95
N PRO A 129 2.54 -25.56 -1.49
CA PRO A 129 3.78 -25.53 -0.70
C PRO A 129 4.08 -24.10 -0.24
N MET A 130 4.59 -23.97 0.99
CA MET A 130 4.90 -22.67 1.59
C MET A 130 6.13 -21.99 0.96
N MET A 131 7.08 -22.77 0.46
CA MET A 131 8.36 -22.30 -0.09
C MET A 131 8.57 -22.93 -1.49
N ILE A 132 9.11 -22.16 -2.44
CA ILE A 132 9.47 -22.67 -3.79
C ILE A 132 10.61 -23.69 -3.70
N SER A 133 11.61 -23.38 -2.89
CA SER A 133 12.92 -24.04 -2.94
C SER A 133 13.11 -25.15 -1.93
N ASN A 134 12.17 -25.36 -1.00
CA ASN A 134 12.40 -26.21 0.15
C ASN A 134 11.52 -27.47 0.12
N SER A 135 12.16 -28.62 0.31
CA SER A 135 11.55 -29.96 0.37
C SER A 135 10.83 -30.25 1.69
N ASN A 136 10.85 -29.30 2.63
CA ASN A 136 10.01 -29.39 3.82
C ASN A 136 8.54 -29.42 3.36
N ASN A 137 7.84 -30.51 3.69
CA ASN A 137 6.41 -30.74 3.43
C ASN A 137 5.49 -29.80 4.24
N THR A 138 5.84 -28.52 4.31
CA THR A 138 5.04 -27.47 4.92
C THR A 138 4.13 -26.87 3.87
N PHE A 139 2.83 -27.05 4.07
CA PHE A 139 1.79 -26.59 3.16
C PHE A 139 0.92 -25.56 3.86
N VAL A 140 0.41 -24.61 3.10
CA VAL A 140 -0.72 -23.78 3.51
C VAL A 140 -1.97 -24.31 2.81
N SER A 141 -3.10 -24.30 3.51
CA SER A 141 -4.35 -24.85 2.99
C SER A 141 -5.53 -23.93 3.24
N SER A 142 -6.54 -24.06 2.38
CA SER A 142 -7.83 -23.39 2.50
C SER A 142 -8.92 -24.40 2.16
N PHE A 143 -10.15 -24.09 2.56
CA PHE A 143 -11.30 -24.94 2.31
C PHE A 143 -12.54 -24.13 1.93
N VAL A 144 -13.42 -24.74 1.16
CA VAL A 144 -14.74 -24.24 0.80
C VAL A 144 -15.75 -25.39 0.89
N LYS A 145 -17.04 -25.10 0.83
CA LYS A 145 -18.06 -26.15 0.80
C LYS A 145 -17.95 -26.94 -0.50
N ALA A 146 -17.99 -28.27 -0.42
CA ALA A 146 -17.84 -29.11 -1.62
C ALA A 146 -18.96 -28.89 -2.66
N CYS A 147 -20.17 -28.59 -2.19
CA CYS A 147 -21.30 -28.25 -3.05
C CYS A 147 -21.10 -26.98 -3.88
N SER A 148 -20.30 -26.02 -3.39
CA SER A 148 -20.14 -24.75 -4.10
C SER A 148 -19.21 -24.92 -5.28
N VAL A 149 -18.25 -25.84 -5.17
CA VAL A 149 -17.35 -26.28 -6.26
C VAL A 149 -18.07 -27.23 -7.22
N TYR A 150 -18.85 -28.18 -6.69
CA TYR A 150 -19.59 -29.19 -7.49
C TYR A 150 -20.91 -28.65 -8.05
N ARG A 151 -20.94 -27.38 -8.45
CA ARG A 151 -22.12 -26.75 -9.05
C ARG A 151 -21.87 -26.48 -10.53
N LEU A 152 -22.92 -26.55 -11.33
CA LEU A 152 -22.88 -26.12 -12.73
C LEU A 152 -22.42 -24.67 -12.82
N ASN A 153 -21.47 -24.39 -13.72
CA ASN A 153 -20.89 -23.07 -13.95
C ASN A 153 -20.28 -22.41 -12.69
N SER A 154 -19.88 -23.19 -11.68
CA SER A 154 -19.08 -22.64 -10.59
C SER A 154 -17.79 -22.06 -11.12
N THR A 155 -17.48 -20.84 -10.66
CA THR A 155 -16.18 -20.21 -10.87
C THR A 155 -15.51 -20.04 -9.52
N ASP A 156 -14.24 -20.42 -9.44
CA ASP A 156 -13.46 -20.32 -8.21
C ASP A 156 -12.39 -19.23 -8.38
N GLU A 157 -12.22 -18.38 -7.38
CA GLU A 157 -11.14 -17.40 -7.30
C GLU A 157 -10.22 -17.76 -6.13
N ILE A 158 -8.93 -17.85 -6.40
CA ILE A 158 -7.89 -18.19 -5.43
C ILE A 158 -7.01 -16.98 -5.18
N PHE A 159 -6.91 -16.57 -3.93
CA PHE A 159 -6.02 -15.51 -3.47
C PHE A 159 -4.82 -16.12 -2.74
N ILE A 160 -3.63 -15.75 -3.17
CA ILE A 160 -2.38 -16.25 -2.60
C ILE A 160 -1.72 -15.08 -1.88
N HIS A 161 -1.62 -15.16 -0.55
CA HIS A 161 -0.96 -14.14 0.24
C HIS A 161 0.51 -14.52 0.43
N THR A 162 1.41 -13.62 0.07
CA THR A 162 2.86 -13.88 0.09
C THR A 162 3.60 -12.78 0.83
N ASP A 163 4.84 -13.04 1.23
CA ASP A 163 5.74 -12.03 1.80
C ASP A 163 6.31 -11.04 0.75
N GLY A 164 6.00 -11.25 -0.53
CA GLY A 164 6.51 -10.46 -1.65
C GLY A 164 7.93 -10.81 -2.10
N ILE A 165 8.53 -11.87 -1.54
CA ILE A 165 9.91 -12.30 -1.85
C ILE A 165 9.95 -13.77 -2.25
N SER A 166 9.64 -14.69 -1.34
CA SER A 166 9.86 -16.12 -1.59
C SER A 166 8.96 -17.06 -0.80
N LYS A 167 8.11 -16.53 0.10
CA LYS A 167 7.29 -17.33 0.99
C LYS A 167 5.81 -17.06 0.79
N VAL A 168 5.04 -18.13 0.69
CA VAL A 168 3.58 -18.08 0.76
C VAL A 168 3.16 -18.10 2.23
N LEU A 169 2.37 -17.12 2.65
CA LEU A 169 1.89 -16.97 4.02
C LEU A 169 0.55 -17.68 4.21
N SER A 170 -0.37 -17.49 3.27
CA SER A 170 -1.69 -18.13 3.29
C SER A 170 -2.29 -18.24 1.90
N ILE A 171 -3.29 -19.11 1.80
CA ILE A 171 -4.13 -19.26 0.62
C ILE A 171 -5.57 -19.05 1.04
N TRP A 172 -6.35 -18.42 0.19
CA TRP A 172 -7.78 -18.22 0.37
C TRP A 172 -8.48 -18.57 -0.93
N MET A 173 -9.63 -19.23 -0.82
CA MET A 173 -10.43 -19.67 -1.95
C MET A 173 -11.86 -19.20 -1.75
N VAL A 174 -12.43 -18.64 -2.82
CA VAL A 174 -13.82 -18.22 -2.88
C VAL A 174 -14.44 -18.86 -4.11
N THR A 175 -15.69 -19.28 -4.00
CA THR A 175 -16.47 -19.78 -5.13
C THR A 175 -17.61 -18.83 -5.41
N ASN A 176 -18.06 -18.78 -6.65
CA ASN A 176 -19.26 -18.07 -7.03
C ASN A 176 -20.24 -19.06 -7.66
N PRO A 177 -21.37 -19.35 -6.99
CA PRO A 177 -21.81 -18.82 -5.68
C PRO A 177 -21.01 -19.39 -4.48
N PRO A 178 -20.92 -18.65 -3.35
CA PRO A 178 -20.09 -19.08 -2.19
C PRO A 178 -20.80 -20.05 -1.25
N TYR A 179 -22.12 -20.16 -1.35
CA TYR A 179 -22.96 -21.02 -0.53
C TYR A 179 -23.84 -21.89 -1.41
N CYS A 180 -24.39 -22.95 -0.81
CA CYS A 180 -25.36 -23.80 -1.46
C CYS A 180 -26.56 -23.94 -0.54
N ASP A 181 -27.73 -23.53 -1.01
CA ASP A 181 -28.97 -24.06 -0.49
C ASP A 181 -29.22 -25.45 -1.11
N GLN A 182 -29.74 -26.39 -0.33
CA GLN A 182 -29.89 -27.78 -0.78
C GLN A 182 -30.90 -27.91 -1.93
N ASN A 183 -31.99 -27.15 -1.88
CA ASN A 183 -33.05 -27.22 -2.90
C ASN A 183 -32.60 -26.71 -4.28
N GLU A 184 -31.77 -25.65 -4.30
CA GLU A 184 -31.24 -25.08 -5.54
C GLU A 184 -30.07 -25.94 -6.07
N PHE A 185 -29.25 -26.47 -5.15
CA PHE A 185 -28.11 -27.32 -5.50
C PHE A 185 -28.52 -28.57 -6.29
N ASP A 186 -29.64 -29.21 -5.95
CA ASP A 186 -30.09 -30.43 -6.66
C ASP A 186 -30.40 -30.20 -8.14
N GLN A 187 -30.81 -28.99 -8.54
CA GLN A 187 -31.05 -28.64 -9.95
C GLN A 187 -29.74 -28.40 -10.71
N ASP A 188 -28.77 -27.78 -10.02
CA ASP A 188 -27.46 -27.41 -10.58
C ASP A 188 -26.37 -28.45 -10.30
N ARG A 189 -26.75 -29.66 -9.86
CA ARG A 189 -25.86 -30.79 -9.51
C ARG A 189 -25.25 -31.43 -10.76
N ARG A 190 -24.54 -30.65 -11.56
CA ARG A 190 -23.85 -31.08 -12.79
C ARG A 190 -22.55 -30.33 -12.96
N PHE A 191 -21.45 -30.96 -12.56
CA PHE A 191 -20.11 -30.40 -12.76
C PHE A 191 -19.54 -30.76 -14.14
N ALA A 192 -18.93 -29.79 -14.82
CA ALA A 192 -18.43 -29.93 -16.20
C ALA A 192 -17.07 -30.67 -16.32
N ASN A 193 -16.68 -31.44 -15.29
CA ASN A 193 -15.38 -32.10 -15.15
C ASN A 193 -14.13 -31.20 -15.24
N GLU A 194 -14.33 -29.90 -15.41
CA GLU A 194 -13.33 -28.86 -15.59
C GLU A 194 -13.62 -27.73 -14.60
N PHE A 195 -12.59 -27.26 -13.91
CA PHE A 195 -12.75 -26.08 -13.04
C PHE A 195 -12.55 -24.79 -13.84
N LYS A 196 -13.31 -23.76 -13.50
CA LYS A 196 -13.06 -22.39 -13.99
C LYS A 196 -12.40 -21.61 -12.86
N THR A 197 -11.07 -21.64 -12.82
CA THR A 197 -10.29 -21.08 -11.72
C THR A 197 -9.54 -19.82 -12.15
N THR A 198 -9.74 -18.72 -11.45
CA THR A 198 -8.88 -17.53 -11.51
C THR A 198 -7.99 -17.47 -10.27
N ALA A 199 -6.79 -16.90 -10.41
CA ALA A 199 -5.86 -16.77 -9.30
C ALA A 199 -5.26 -15.36 -9.25
N SER A 200 -4.99 -14.86 -8.05
CA SER A 200 -4.26 -13.60 -7.88
C SER A 200 -3.36 -13.63 -6.65
N ILE A 201 -2.28 -12.86 -6.72
CA ILE A 201 -1.31 -12.73 -5.63
C ILE A 201 -1.58 -11.43 -4.87
N ARG A 202 -1.54 -11.54 -3.54
CA ARG A 202 -1.71 -10.43 -2.61
C ARG A 202 -0.49 -10.36 -1.70
N ILE A 203 -0.06 -9.14 -1.41
CA ILE A 203 1.09 -8.85 -0.55
C ILE A 203 0.60 -7.91 0.55
N PRO A 204 1.10 -8.02 1.78
CA PRO A 204 0.85 -7.05 2.83
C PRO A 204 1.16 -5.63 2.32
N GLN A 205 0.15 -4.77 2.32
CA GLN A 205 0.33 -3.36 1.97
C GLN A 205 0.73 -2.58 3.22
N ALA A 206 1.74 -1.73 3.08
CA ALA A 206 2.10 -0.79 4.13
C ALA A 206 0.92 0.18 4.34
N THR A 207 0.48 0.32 5.58
CA THR A 207 -0.56 1.27 5.93
C THR A 207 -0.06 2.70 5.72
N PRO A 208 -0.92 3.64 5.30
CA PRO A 208 -0.55 5.04 5.28
C PRO A 208 -0.11 5.48 6.68
N SER A 209 0.94 6.28 6.74
CA SER A 209 1.32 6.92 8.01
C SER A 209 0.20 7.85 8.49
N PRO A 210 -0.06 7.95 9.79
CA PRO A 210 -1.08 8.83 10.31
C PRO A 210 -0.79 10.28 9.91
N ASP A 211 -1.83 11.02 9.52
CA ASP A 211 -1.70 12.45 9.23
C ASP A 211 -1.56 13.23 10.54
N THR A 212 -0.31 13.38 10.97
CA THR A 212 0.04 14.18 12.15
C THR A 212 0.38 15.61 11.79
N GLN A 213 0.30 16.02 10.51
CA GLN A 213 0.77 17.34 10.09
C GLN A 213 -0.09 18.46 10.68
N ASP A 214 -1.41 18.27 10.75
CA ASP A 214 -2.32 19.26 11.32
C ASP A 214 -2.15 19.35 12.84
N TYR A 215 -1.96 18.22 13.51
CA TYR A 215 -1.69 18.20 14.95
C TYR A 215 -0.33 18.85 15.28
N ILE A 216 0.71 18.60 14.47
CA ILE A 216 2.01 19.25 14.61
C ILE A 216 1.87 20.76 14.41
N ARG A 217 1.16 21.22 13.36
CA ARG A 217 0.90 22.64 13.13
C ARG A 217 0.15 23.30 14.29
N MET A 218 -0.88 22.64 14.82
CA MET A 218 -1.62 23.10 15.99
C MET A 218 -0.73 23.18 17.23
N MET A 219 0.11 22.17 17.48
CA MET A 219 1.06 22.18 18.60
C MET A 219 2.13 23.28 18.43
N GLU A 220 2.63 23.50 17.21
CA GLU A 220 3.60 24.56 16.92
C GLU A 220 2.98 25.94 17.15
N GLU A 221 1.74 26.16 16.73
CA GLU A 221 1.03 27.42 16.97
C GLU A 221 0.74 27.64 18.47
N GLN A 222 0.37 26.58 19.20
CA GLN A 222 0.25 26.63 20.66
C GLN A 222 1.60 26.88 21.35
N ALA A 223 2.70 26.32 20.84
CA ALA A 223 4.03 26.56 21.38
C ALA A 223 4.52 27.98 21.08
N ARG A 224 4.23 28.49 19.87
CA ARG A 224 4.52 29.87 19.46
C ARG A 224 3.74 30.88 20.28
N SER A 225 2.44 30.67 20.50
CA SER A 225 1.62 31.54 21.35
C SER A 225 2.10 31.55 22.79
N LYS A 226 2.41 30.40 23.40
CA LYS A 226 2.99 30.34 24.76
C LYS A 226 4.35 31.05 24.87
N THR A 227 5.20 30.90 23.86
CA THR A 227 6.53 31.55 23.85
C THR A 227 6.43 33.05 23.55
N ALA A 228 5.45 33.48 22.76
CA ALA A 228 5.16 34.89 22.50
C ALA A 228 4.52 35.59 23.72
N GLU A 229 3.64 34.89 24.44
CA GLU A 229 3.06 35.38 25.71
C GLU A 229 4.12 35.50 26.81
N GLY A 230 5.13 34.63 26.84
CA GLY A 230 6.28 34.74 27.76
C GLY A 230 7.22 35.93 27.48
N LYS A 231 7.18 36.54 26.29
CA LYS A 231 7.93 37.76 25.95
C LYS A 231 7.10 39.05 26.02
N THR A 232 5.78 38.91 26.02
CA THR A 232 4.83 40.01 26.18
C THR A 232 4.17 39.91 27.55
N GLU A 233 4.97 39.87 28.61
CA GLU A 233 4.49 40.30 29.92
C GLU A 233 4.04 41.75 29.77
N LYS A 234 2.73 41.92 29.56
CA LYS A 234 2.04 43.19 29.74
C LYS A 234 2.30 43.57 31.18
N LYS A 235 3.36 44.35 31.44
CA LYS A 235 3.68 44.90 32.76
C LYS A 235 2.36 45.46 33.30
N SER A 236 1.79 44.77 34.28
CA SER A 236 0.45 45.09 34.80
C SER A 236 0.42 46.58 35.13
N PHE A 237 -0.68 47.28 34.84
CA PHE A 237 -0.78 48.73 35.01
C PHE A 237 -0.27 49.18 36.39
N LEU A 238 -0.56 48.39 37.43
CA LEU A 238 -0.04 48.61 38.78
C LEU A 238 1.49 48.55 38.87
N ALA A 239 2.14 47.61 38.19
CA ALA A 239 3.60 47.48 38.15
C ALA A 239 4.30 48.66 37.44
N LYS A 240 3.60 49.37 36.56
CA LYS A 240 4.15 50.58 35.90
C LYS A 240 3.93 51.85 36.72
N TYR A 241 2.83 51.93 37.49
CA TYR A 241 2.42 53.16 38.15
C TYR A 241 2.53 53.13 39.69
N TRP A 242 3.01 52.04 40.31
CA TRP A 242 3.15 51.95 41.77
C TRP A 242 3.99 53.09 42.38
N MET A 243 5.05 53.53 41.69
CA MET A 243 5.88 54.64 42.12
C MET A 243 5.12 55.97 42.18
N TYR A 244 4.02 56.15 41.43
CA TYR A 244 3.20 57.37 41.48
C TYR A 244 2.02 57.23 42.44
N ILE A 245 1.48 56.02 42.59
CA ILE A 245 0.36 55.74 43.50
C ILE A 245 0.80 55.91 44.96
N VAL A 246 1.99 55.40 45.34
CA VAL A 246 2.46 55.45 46.73
C VAL A 246 2.68 56.89 47.24
N PRO A 247 3.42 57.78 46.53
CA PRO A 247 3.60 59.17 46.96
C PRO A 247 2.29 59.97 47.00
N ALA A 248 1.37 59.74 46.05
CA ALA A 248 0.08 60.42 46.03
C ALA A 248 -0.78 60.08 47.26
N PHE A 249 -0.80 58.81 47.66
CA PHE A 249 -1.48 58.37 48.88
C PHE A 249 -0.84 58.96 50.15
N ILE A 250 0.49 59.03 50.21
CA ILE A 250 1.21 59.64 51.34
C ILE A 250 0.89 61.14 51.43
N PHE A 251 0.92 61.87 50.31
CA PHE A 251 0.53 63.28 50.28
C PHE A 251 -0.92 63.51 50.73
N MET A 252 -1.85 62.65 50.29
CA MET A 252 -3.25 62.74 50.70
C MET A 252 -3.44 62.51 52.21
N MET A 253 -2.65 61.60 52.79
CA MET A 253 -2.70 61.33 54.23
C MET A 253 -2.08 62.45 55.06
N LEU A 254 -0.98 63.05 54.60
CA LEU A 254 -0.35 64.20 55.24
C LEU A 254 -1.23 65.46 55.18
N MET A 255 -1.89 65.70 54.04
CA MET A 255 -2.86 66.80 53.89
C MET A 255 -4.16 66.60 54.70
N SER A 256 -4.47 65.37 55.12
CA SER A 256 -5.56 65.11 56.08
C SER A 256 -5.16 65.33 57.55
N GLN A 257 -3.87 65.52 57.84
CA GLN A 257 -3.37 65.70 59.21
C GLN A 257 -3.04 67.15 59.59
N ASP A 258 -3.01 68.09 58.64
CA ASP A 258 -2.84 69.54 58.89
C ASP A 258 -4.18 70.29 59.10
N ASN A 259 -5.03 69.79 60.00
CA ASN A 259 -6.09 70.63 60.58
C ASN A 259 -6.13 70.49 62.12
N PRO A 260 -5.41 71.34 62.88
CA PRO A 260 -5.52 71.38 64.33
C PRO A 260 -6.68 72.29 64.75
N GLN A 261 -7.82 71.65 65.05
CA GLN A 261 -8.77 71.92 66.14
C GLN A 261 -9.48 73.30 66.23
N GLY A 262 -10.80 73.33 66.00
CA GLY A 262 -11.70 74.30 66.64
C GLY A 262 -13.08 74.53 66.01
N GLY A 263 -14.15 74.20 66.75
CA GLY A 263 -15.40 74.98 66.76
C GLY A 263 -16.55 74.49 65.87
N GLY A 264 -17.68 74.10 66.48
CA GLY A 264 -18.86 73.56 65.80
C GLY A 264 -19.99 74.56 65.51
N ARG A 265 -21.17 73.97 65.23
CA ARG A 265 -22.54 74.57 65.20
C ARG A 265 -22.82 75.41 63.93
N GLY A 266 -23.93 75.34 63.20
CA GLY A 266 -25.25 74.70 63.27
C GLY A 266 -26.18 75.49 62.30
N GLU A 267 -27.34 74.92 61.93
CA GLU A 267 -28.46 75.52 61.14
C GLU A 267 -28.18 75.82 59.65
N GLY A 268 -29.02 75.51 58.65
CA GLY A 268 -30.49 75.41 58.52
C GLY A 268 -30.84 76.28 57.29
N GLY A 269 -31.18 75.76 56.10
CA GLY A 269 -32.51 75.35 55.67
C GLY A 269 -33.00 76.15 54.44
N SER A 270 -33.76 75.48 53.55
CA SER A 270 -34.81 76.00 52.65
C SER A 270 -34.52 76.48 51.20
N GLY A 271 -35.34 75.96 50.27
CA GLY A 271 -35.70 76.49 48.92
C GLY A 271 -35.00 75.78 47.75
N GLY A 272 -35.59 74.81 47.03
CA GLY A 272 -36.71 74.94 46.07
C GLY A 272 -36.13 75.30 44.68
N GLY A 273 -36.40 74.70 43.53
CA GLY A 273 -37.33 73.68 43.01
C GLY A 273 -37.36 73.84 41.48
N GLY A 274 -37.61 72.76 40.72
CA GLY A 274 -37.84 72.76 39.27
C GLY A 274 -36.62 72.33 38.44
N GLY A 275 -36.67 71.37 37.51
CA GLY A 275 -37.78 70.73 36.84
C GLY A 275 -37.54 70.78 35.31
N GLY A 276 -37.45 69.62 34.67
CA GLY A 276 -37.52 69.44 33.22
C GLY A 276 -36.18 69.14 32.54
N SER A 277 -36.06 68.28 31.53
CA SER A 277 -36.87 67.20 30.95
C SER A 277 -36.14 66.80 29.67
N GLN A 278 -36.20 65.49 29.36
CA GLN A 278 -35.72 64.79 28.15
C GLN A 278 -34.24 64.39 28.13
#